data_AF-X1HSG1-F1
#
_entry.id   AF-X1HSG1-F1
#
_cell.length_a   1.000
_cell.length_b   1.000
_cell.length_c   1.000
_cell.angle_alpha   90.00
_cell.angle_beta   90.00
_cell.angle_gamma   90.00
#
_symmetry.space_group_name_H-M   'P 1'
#
loop_
_entity.id
_entity.type
_entity.pdbx_description
1 polymer ?
#
loop_
_entity_poly.entity_id
_entity_poly.type
_entity_poly.pdbx_seq_one_letter_code
_entity_poly.pdbx_strand_id
1 'polypeptide(L)'
;MERIVVLNLRGKNIVLEGNRRLVVYKLLVNPSLAREQKTKTFFKEIQKNIDIDGNFKLEANITSIKAEGLRFLDRKHNKGNNEVGWNEPERRNFAIRRRRGSEKDILRVELTKAVKSLSLPDEIKESVLGKGYVTTFFRIIDSASARAKLGYDISEDGKIRIKNRRIFNNSLKIIVFNVWAKEDFNKREINSRTLNKMTAVDDYIKNLEEKNVNNVDKEIKDRTKEDLFG
;
A
#
# COMPACT_ATOMS: atom_id res chain seq x y z
N MET A 1 -20.42 16.85 12.86
CA MET A 1 -19.54 16.29 11.81
C MET A 1 -18.12 16.27 12.32
N GLU A 2 -17.32 15.27 11.97
CA GLU A 2 -15.93 15.22 12.42
C GLU A 2 -15.08 16.26 11.65
N ARG A 3 -14.38 17.14 12.36
CA ARG A 3 -13.55 18.21 11.74
C ARG A 3 -12.27 17.64 11.13
N ILE A 4 -11.80 18.22 10.03
CA ILE A 4 -10.48 17.88 9.48
C ILE A 4 -9.38 18.59 10.27
N VAL A 5 -8.14 18.08 10.27
CA VAL A 5 -7.01 18.75 10.93
C VAL A 5 -6.11 19.35 9.86
N VAL A 6 -5.81 20.64 9.99
CA VAL A 6 -5.07 21.43 9.02
C VAL A 6 -3.88 22.12 9.69
N LEU A 7 -2.72 22.00 9.07
CA LEU A 7 -1.53 22.79 9.38
C LEU A 7 -1.54 24.04 8.49
N ASN A 8 -1.56 25.22 9.10
CA ASN A 8 -1.24 26.45 8.38
C ASN A 8 0.27 26.65 8.39
N LEU A 9 0.89 26.57 7.21
CA LEU A 9 2.31 26.79 7.02
C LEU A 9 2.50 27.94 6.04
N ARG A 10 2.93 29.10 6.56
CA ARG A 10 3.19 30.31 5.75
C ARG A 10 1.98 30.70 4.88
N GLY A 11 0.78 30.70 5.48
CA GLY A 11 -0.47 31.03 4.79
C GLY A 11 -1.03 29.91 3.91
N LYS A 12 -0.33 28.78 3.75
CA LYS A 12 -0.85 27.61 3.03
C LYS A 12 -1.46 26.61 3.99
N ASN A 13 -2.67 26.14 3.68
CA ASN A 13 -3.38 25.12 4.44
C ASN A 13 -3.01 23.72 3.94
N ILE A 14 -2.40 22.91 4.81
CA ILE A 14 -1.98 21.55 4.54
C ILE A 14 -2.83 20.61 5.39
N VAL A 15 -3.60 19.72 4.77
CA VAL A 15 -4.42 18.75 5.51
C VAL A 15 -3.52 17.67 6.12
N LEU A 16 -3.55 17.57 7.45
CA LEU A 16 -2.86 16.53 8.20
C LEU A 16 -3.76 15.31 8.38
N GLU A 17 -5.04 15.51 8.72
CA GLU A 17 -6.01 14.45 8.96
C GLU A 17 -7.34 14.72 8.27
N GLY A 18 -8.00 13.66 7.79
CA GLY A 18 -9.21 13.78 7.00
C GLY A 18 -8.95 13.87 5.49
N ASN A 19 -7.79 13.43 5.01
CA ASN A 19 -7.45 13.42 3.59
C ASN A 19 -8.49 12.67 2.73
N ARG A 20 -8.99 11.52 3.19
CA ARG A 20 -10.06 10.78 2.50
C ARG A 20 -11.36 11.59 2.40
N ARG A 21 -11.75 12.26 3.49
CA ARG A 21 -12.91 13.16 3.51
C ARG A 21 -12.73 14.30 2.51
N LEU A 22 -11.58 14.96 2.52
CA LEU A 22 -11.28 16.02 1.54
C LEU A 22 -11.39 15.52 0.09
N VAL A 23 -10.87 14.32 -0.20
CA VAL A 23 -10.97 13.72 -1.53
C VAL A 23 -12.43 13.49 -1.91
N VAL A 24 -13.26 12.98 -1.00
CA VAL A 24 -14.71 12.82 -1.22
C VAL A 24 -15.37 14.16 -1.55
N TYR A 25 -15.12 15.22 -0.77
CA TYR A 25 -15.67 16.55 -1.08
C TYR A 25 -15.23 17.05 -2.45
N LYS A 26 -13.97 16.87 -2.83
CA LYS A 26 -13.48 17.24 -4.18
C LYS A 26 -14.20 16.45 -5.28
N LEU A 27 -14.49 15.17 -5.06
CA LEU A 27 -15.22 14.33 -6.00
C LEU A 27 -16.72 14.66 -6.08
N LEU A 28 -17.32 15.10 -4.97
CA LEU A 28 -18.70 15.59 -4.94
C LEU A 28 -18.85 16.90 -5.72
N VAL A 29 -17.87 17.80 -5.62
CA VAL A 29 -17.82 19.05 -6.39
C VAL A 29 -17.53 18.79 -7.87
N ASN A 30 -16.54 17.93 -8.15
CA ASN A 30 -16.14 17.62 -9.51
C ASN A 30 -15.92 16.10 -9.70
N PRO A 31 -16.96 15.36 -10.12
CA PRO A 31 -16.86 13.93 -10.36
C PRO A 31 -15.84 13.54 -11.43
N SER A 32 -15.47 14.45 -12.35
CA SER A 32 -14.50 14.16 -13.43
C SER A 32 -13.08 13.87 -12.93
N LEU A 33 -12.77 14.20 -11.67
CA LEU A 33 -11.48 13.89 -11.04
C LEU A 33 -11.29 12.38 -10.78
N ALA A 34 -12.36 11.58 -10.79
CA ALA A 34 -12.26 10.13 -10.75
C ALA A 34 -11.76 9.58 -12.09
N ARG A 35 -10.98 8.50 -12.06
CA ARG A 35 -10.51 7.82 -13.29
C ARG A 35 -11.61 6.98 -13.92
N GLU A 36 -12.25 6.15 -13.12
CA GLU A 36 -13.21 5.15 -13.58
C GLU A 36 -14.60 5.74 -13.84
N GLN A 37 -15.22 5.30 -14.94
CA GLN A 37 -16.55 5.78 -15.32
C GLN A 37 -17.62 5.44 -14.27
N LYS A 38 -17.56 4.25 -13.65
CA LYS A 38 -18.48 3.84 -12.58
C LYS A 38 -18.45 4.81 -11.41
N THR A 39 -17.25 5.19 -10.97
CA THR A 39 -17.05 6.15 -9.88
C THR A 39 -17.54 7.55 -10.26
N LYS A 40 -17.29 8.00 -11.49
CA LYS A 40 -17.83 9.28 -12.00
C LYS A 40 -19.36 9.31 -11.93
N THR A 41 -20.02 8.26 -12.41
CA THR A 41 -21.49 8.15 -12.39
C THR A 41 -22.02 8.16 -10.96
N PHE A 42 -21.42 7.38 -10.06
CA PHE A 42 -21.80 7.35 -8.64
C PHE A 42 -21.78 8.76 -8.00
N PHE A 43 -20.69 9.51 -8.17
CA PHE A 43 -20.61 10.86 -7.61
C PHE A 43 -21.53 11.86 -8.30
N LYS A 44 -21.80 11.71 -9.60
CA LYS A 44 -22.80 12.54 -10.31
C LYS A 44 -24.21 12.33 -9.78
N GLU A 45 -24.60 11.09 -9.47
CA GLU A 45 -25.93 10.82 -8.90
C GLU A 45 -26.07 11.41 -7.49
N ILE A 46 -25.01 11.35 -6.68
CA ILE A 46 -25.02 11.99 -5.36
C ILE A 46 -25.10 13.51 -5.50
N GLN A 47 -24.35 14.11 -6.44
CA GLN A 47 -24.31 15.56 -6.66
C GLN A 47 -25.71 16.16 -6.92
N LYS A 48 -26.64 15.40 -7.54
CA LYS A 48 -28.02 15.85 -7.77
C LYS A 48 -28.82 16.10 -6.48
N ASN A 49 -28.42 15.48 -5.38
CA ASN A 49 -29.17 15.44 -4.13
C ASN A 49 -28.48 16.18 -2.98
N ILE A 50 -27.38 16.88 -3.26
CA ILE A 50 -26.60 17.62 -2.25
C ILE A 50 -26.32 19.04 -2.71
N ASP A 51 -26.23 19.96 -1.75
CA ASP A 51 -25.84 21.34 -1.98
C ASP A 51 -24.37 21.55 -1.59
N ILE A 52 -23.47 20.98 -2.40
CA ILE A 52 -22.02 21.12 -2.22
C ILE A 52 -21.41 21.58 -3.55
N ASP A 53 -20.88 22.79 -3.54
CA ASP A 53 -20.23 23.42 -4.68
C ASP A 53 -18.74 23.72 -4.39
N GLY A 54 -18.08 24.40 -5.33
CA GLY A 54 -16.67 24.80 -5.18
C GLY A 54 -16.41 25.78 -4.03
N ASN A 55 -17.46 26.40 -3.47
CA ASN A 55 -17.39 27.36 -2.36
C ASN A 55 -17.68 26.70 -1.00
N PHE A 56 -18.01 25.41 -0.98
CA PHE A 56 -18.32 24.69 0.23
C PHE A 56 -17.15 24.76 1.24
N LYS A 57 -17.44 25.30 2.42
CA LYS A 57 -16.44 25.48 3.48
C LYS A 57 -16.41 24.25 4.38
N LEU A 58 -15.21 23.69 4.55
CA LEU A 58 -14.98 22.61 5.50
C LEU A 58 -14.56 23.14 6.86
N GLU A 59 -15.24 22.66 7.90
CA GLU A 59 -14.78 22.90 9.27
C GLU A 59 -13.45 22.18 9.53
N ALA A 60 -12.45 22.96 9.94
CA ALA A 60 -11.11 22.48 10.20
C ALA A 60 -10.60 22.95 11.57
N ASN A 61 -9.93 22.04 12.28
CA ASN A 61 -9.05 22.41 13.38
C ASN A 61 -7.72 22.85 12.77
N ILE A 62 -7.47 24.17 12.77
CA ILE A 62 -6.27 24.78 12.18
C ILE A 62 -5.24 25.01 13.28
N THR A 63 -4.00 24.58 13.05
CA THR A 63 -2.85 24.93 13.89
C THR A 63 -1.70 25.40 13.04
N SER A 64 -0.91 26.34 13.57
CA SER A 64 0.34 26.80 12.97
C SER A 64 1.53 25.92 13.40
N ILE A 65 1.33 25.10 14.44
CA ILE A 65 2.37 24.31 15.09
C ILE A 65 2.24 22.86 14.63
N LYS A 66 3.20 22.42 13.81
CA LYS A 66 3.21 21.06 13.25
C LYS A 66 3.07 19.98 14.33
N ALA A 67 3.73 20.13 15.48
CA ALA A 67 3.70 19.17 16.57
C ALA A 67 2.29 18.98 17.17
N GLU A 68 1.49 20.04 17.26
CA GLU A 68 0.12 19.98 17.78
C GLU A 68 -0.80 19.25 16.81
N GLY A 69 -0.74 19.59 15.53
CA GLY A 69 -1.56 18.92 14.51
C GLY A 69 -1.24 17.42 14.45
N LEU A 70 0.04 17.10 14.56
CA LEU A 70 0.56 15.74 14.66
C LEU A 70 0.06 14.97 15.90
N ARG A 71 -0.16 15.64 17.03
CA ARG A 71 -0.72 15.03 18.26
C ARG A 71 -2.14 14.51 18.06
N PHE A 72 -2.95 15.16 17.20
CA PHE A 72 -4.27 14.64 16.83
C PHE A 72 -4.17 13.31 16.09
N LEU A 73 -3.23 13.19 15.15
CA LEU A 73 -3.03 11.96 14.38
C LEU A 73 -2.53 10.82 15.28
N ASP A 74 -1.63 11.12 16.23
CA ASP A 74 -1.12 10.12 17.18
C ASP A 74 -2.23 9.56 18.07
N ARG A 75 -3.08 10.44 18.61
CA ARG A 75 -4.20 10.05 19.48
C ARG A 75 -5.22 9.21 18.72
N LYS A 76 -5.55 9.65 17.50
CA LYS A 76 -6.58 9.03 16.66
C LYS A 76 -6.15 7.67 16.09
N HIS A 77 -5.01 7.63 15.42
CA HIS A 77 -4.63 6.47 14.60
C HIS A 77 -3.61 5.54 15.24
N ASN A 78 -2.77 6.07 16.13
CA ASN A 78 -1.61 5.34 16.66
C ASN A 78 -1.84 4.78 18.07
N LYS A 79 -2.69 5.43 18.87
CA LYS A 79 -2.98 5.05 20.27
C LYS A 79 -4.32 4.33 20.48
N GLY A 80 -5.04 3.99 19.41
CA GLY A 80 -6.24 3.14 19.48
C GLY A 80 -7.43 3.77 20.22
N ASN A 81 -7.56 5.10 20.18
CA ASN A 81 -8.52 5.84 21.00
C ASN A 81 -9.93 5.86 20.38
N ASN A 82 -10.51 4.68 20.14
CA ASN A 82 -11.88 4.42 19.63
C ASN A 82 -12.19 4.87 18.18
N GLU A 83 -11.22 4.87 17.27
CA GLU A 83 -11.47 5.09 15.83
C GLU A 83 -10.69 4.10 14.95
N VAL A 84 -11.10 3.95 13.68
CA VAL A 84 -10.48 3.03 12.70
C VAL A 84 -8.99 3.32 12.59
N GLY A 85 -8.18 2.44 13.17
CA GLY A 85 -6.73 2.56 13.13
C GLY A 85 -6.22 2.49 11.70
N TRP A 86 -5.17 3.26 11.40
CA TRP A 86 -4.47 3.18 10.13
C TRP A 86 -3.97 1.78 9.82
N ASN A 87 -4.06 1.42 8.54
CA ASN A 87 -3.40 0.24 8.02
C ASN A 87 -1.88 0.42 8.06
N GLU A 88 -1.16 -0.70 8.06
CA GLU A 88 0.31 -0.75 8.09
C GLU A 88 1.02 0.25 7.14
N PRO A 89 0.61 0.39 5.85
CA PRO A 89 1.22 1.37 4.95
C PRO A 89 1.04 2.83 5.40
N GLU A 90 -0.09 3.17 6.01
CA GLU A 90 -0.39 4.53 6.48
C GLU A 90 0.42 4.86 7.73
N ARG A 91 0.51 3.91 8.68
CA ARG A 91 1.37 4.03 9.87
C ARG A 91 2.83 4.23 9.50
N ARG A 92 3.35 3.43 8.56
CA ARG A 92 4.75 3.55 8.08
C ARG A 92 5.00 4.87 7.36
N ASN A 93 4.14 5.27 6.42
CA ASN A 93 4.24 6.55 5.72
C ASN A 93 4.23 7.75 6.69
N PHE A 94 3.47 7.65 7.78
CA PHE A 94 3.46 8.67 8.82
C PHE A 94 4.76 8.68 9.65
N ALA A 95 5.29 7.51 10.03
CA ALA A 95 6.56 7.40 10.75
C ALA A 95 7.74 8.00 9.96
N ILE A 96 7.85 7.68 8.67
CA ILE A 96 8.87 8.25 7.76
C ILE A 96 8.74 9.77 7.68
N ARG A 97 7.52 10.29 7.50
CA ARG A 97 7.25 11.75 7.45
C ARG A 97 7.64 12.49 8.73
N ARG A 98 7.78 11.78 9.86
CA ARG A 98 8.26 12.32 11.13
C ARG A 98 9.76 12.18 11.35
N ARG A 99 10.53 11.61 10.41
CA ARG A 99 11.93 11.19 10.64
C ARG A 99 12.08 10.28 11.89
N ARG A 100 11.01 9.56 12.23
CA ARG A 100 10.97 8.54 13.30
C ARG A 100 10.77 7.13 12.73
N GLY A 101 10.68 7.01 11.41
CA GLY A 101 10.67 5.73 10.73
C GLY A 101 12.06 5.14 10.80
N SER A 102 12.14 3.87 11.18
CA SER A 102 13.36 3.09 11.05
C SER A 102 13.75 2.97 9.57
N GLU A 103 15.00 2.64 9.27
CA GLU A 103 15.42 2.27 7.90
C GLU A 103 14.53 1.18 7.31
N LYS A 104 14.03 0.27 8.16
CA LYS A 104 13.05 -0.76 7.79
C LYS A 104 11.71 -0.16 7.32
N ASP A 105 11.25 0.93 7.90
CA ASP A 105 9.99 1.57 7.46
C ASP A 105 10.15 2.19 6.08
N ILE A 106 11.29 2.86 5.82
CA ILE A 106 11.63 3.44 4.52
C ILE A 106 11.71 2.33 3.45
N LEU A 107 12.43 1.25 3.75
CA LEU A 107 12.53 0.09 2.89
C LEU A 107 11.15 -0.48 2.51
N ARG A 108 10.29 -0.70 3.50
CA ARG A 108 8.95 -1.27 3.27
C ARG A 108 8.07 -0.37 2.42
N VAL A 109 8.21 0.95 2.52
CA VAL A 109 7.51 1.89 1.64
C VAL A 109 8.03 1.83 0.21
N GLU A 110 9.35 1.75 0.01
CA GLU A 110 9.93 1.60 -1.34
C GLU A 110 9.53 0.27 -1.98
N LEU A 111 9.53 -0.83 -1.21
CA LEU A 111 9.04 -2.14 -1.68
C LEU A 111 7.54 -2.10 -1.98
N THR A 112 6.74 -1.39 -1.19
CA THR A 112 5.31 -1.19 -1.47
C THR A 112 5.09 -0.48 -2.80
N LYS A 113 5.88 0.56 -3.10
CA LYS A 113 5.83 1.25 -4.39
C LYS A 113 6.24 0.31 -5.54
N ALA A 114 7.28 -0.50 -5.31
CA ALA A 114 7.73 -1.48 -6.29
C ALA A 114 6.61 -2.49 -6.62
N VAL A 115 5.92 -3.03 -5.60
CA VAL A 115 4.76 -3.92 -5.79
C VAL A 115 3.65 -3.23 -6.59
N LYS A 116 3.30 -1.98 -6.26
CA LYS A 116 2.26 -1.22 -6.98
C LYS A 116 2.62 -0.98 -8.46
N SER A 117 3.91 -0.93 -8.79
CA SER A 117 4.41 -0.76 -10.16
C SER A 117 4.47 -2.05 -10.99
N LEU A 118 4.18 -3.21 -10.40
CA LEU A 118 4.19 -4.49 -11.12
C LEU A 118 3.03 -4.59 -12.11
N SER A 119 3.27 -5.31 -13.20
CA SER A 119 2.24 -5.76 -14.15
C SER A 119 1.41 -6.91 -13.56
N LEU A 120 0.65 -6.60 -12.53
CA LEU A 120 -0.31 -7.47 -11.86
C LEU A 120 -1.65 -6.72 -11.68
N PRO A 121 -2.79 -7.43 -11.62
CA PRO A 121 -4.07 -6.86 -11.24
C PRO A 121 -4.00 -6.09 -9.92
N ASP A 122 -4.71 -4.95 -9.84
CA ASP A 122 -4.71 -4.09 -8.65
C ASP A 122 -5.22 -4.83 -7.41
N GLU A 123 -6.19 -5.73 -7.57
CA GLU A 123 -6.71 -6.56 -6.48
C GLU A 123 -5.64 -7.44 -5.83
N ILE A 124 -4.79 -8.09 -6.62
CA ILE A 124 -3.67 -8.91 -6.11
C ILE A 124 -2.68 -8.01 -5.36
N LYS A 125 -2.32 -6.87 -5.96
CA LYS A 125 -1.35 -5.93 -5.37
C LYS A 125 -1.84 -5.37 -4.03
N GLU A 126 -3.10 -4.94 -3.95
CA GLU A 126 -3.66 -4.39 -2.70
C GLU A 126 -3.89 -5.51 -1.66
N SER A 127 -4.28 -6.71 -2.08
CA SER A 127 -4.47 -7.86 -1.18
C SER A 127 -3.17 -8.23 -0.45
N VAL A 128 -2.06 -8.35 -1.17
CA VAL A 128 -0.76 -8.72 -0.58
C VAL A 128 -0.24 -7.67 0.39
N LEU A 129 -0.56 -6.39 0.12
CA LEU A 129 -0.22 -5.26 1.00
C LEU A 129 -1.22 -5.08 2.16
N GLY A 130 -2.29 -5.88 2.19
CA GLY A 130 -3.38 -5.84 3.15
C GLY A 130 -3.25 -6.82 4.32
N LYS A 131 -4.24 -6.78 5.22
CA LYS A 131 -4.31 -7.64 6.41
C LYS A 131 -4.34 -9.12 6.01
N GLY A 132 -3.55 -9.95 6.70
CA GLY A 132 -3.48 -11.39 6.47
C GLY A 132 -2.32 -11.83 5.55
N TYR A 133 -1.88 -10.95 4.64
CA TYR A 133 -0.79 -11.24 3.70
C TYR A 133 0.48 -10.45 3.98
N VAL A 134 0.32 -9.18 4.39
CA VAL A 134 1.42 -8.21 4.54
C VAL A 134 2.56 -8.71 5.44
N THR A 135 2.24 -9.46 6.51
CA THR A 135 3.25 -10.01 7.43
C THR A 135 4.08 -11.10 6.76
N THR A 136 3.43 -12.01 6.02
CA THR A 136 4.12 -13.09 5.28
C THR A 136 4.97 -12.49 4.16
N PHE A 137 4.42 -11.54 3.41
CA PHE A 137 5.14 -10.83 2.35
C PHE A 137 6.42 -10.17 2.88
N PHE A 138 6.32 -9.35 3.92
CA PHE A 138 7.49 -8.66 4.46
C PHE A 138 8.49 -9.62 5.10
N ARG A 139 8.04 -10.74 5.67
CA ARG A 139 8.94 -11.76 6.22
C ARG A 139 9.80 -12.42 5.14
N ILE A 140 9.24 -12.64 3.94
CA ILE A 140 9.97 -13.17 2.79
C ILE A 140 10.96 -12.12 2.28
N ILE A 141 10.46 -10.94 1.94
CA ILE A 141 11.25 -9.94 1.21
C ILE A 141 12.35 -9.32 2.07
N ASP A 142 12.14 -9.19 3.39
CA ASP A 142 13.12 -8.62 4.33
C ASP A 142 14.28 -9.60 4.64
N SER A 143 14.20 -10.86 4.19
CA SER A 143 15.25 -11.86 4.42
C SER A 143 16.54 -11.56 3.65
N ALA A 144 17.68 -11.95 4.21
CA ALA A 144 18.98 -11.78 3.55
C ALA A 144 19.05 -12.56 2.23
N SER A 145 18.51 -13.78 2.21
CA SER A 145 18.40 -14.60 1.01
C SER A 145 17.58 -13.92 -0.08
N ALA A 146 16.44 -13.30 0.27
CA ALA A 146 15.64 -12.57 -0.71
C ALA A 146 16.39 -11.35 -1.27
N ARG A 147 17.08 -10.57 -0.43
CA ARG A 147 17.92 -9.44 -0.91
C ARG A 147 18.97 -9.89 -1.91
N ALA A 148 19.68 -10.97 -1.60
CA ALA A 148 20.69 -11.54 -2.48
C ALA A 148 20.09 -12.04 -3.81
N LYS A 149 18.99 -12.81 -3.74
CA LYS A 149 18.34 -13.40 -4.91
C LYS A 149 17.70 -12.36 -5.83
N LEU A 150 16.99 -11.38 -5.26
CA LEU A 150 16.35 -10.30 -6.01
C LEU A 150 17.36 -9.24 -6.48
N GLY A 151 18.58 -9.25 -5.94
CA GLY A 151 19.65 -8.36 -6.33
C GLY A 151 19.36 -6.90 -5.96
N TYR A 152 18.83 -6.66 -4.76
CA TYR A 152 18.66 -5.31 -4.24
C TYR A 152 19.38 -5.12 -2.91
N ASP A 153 20.02 -3.96 -2.78
CA ASP A 153 20.69 -3.51 -1.57
C ASP A 153 19.98 -2.28 -1.00
N ILE A 154 20.28 -1.98 0.25
CA ILE A 154 19.71 -0.83 0.97
C ILE A 154 20.84 0.19 1.09
N SER A 155 20.63 1.42 0.60
CA SER A 155 21.57 2.52 0.84
C SER A 155 21.37 3.13 2.23
N GLU A 156 22.36 3.87 2.71
CA GLU A 156 22.33 4.57 4.02
C GLU A 156 21.13 5.52 4.17
N ASP A 157 20.53 5.98 3.07
CA ASP A 157 19.31 6.80 3.08
C ASP A 157 18.00 5.98 3.04
N GLY A 158 18.10 4.65 3.19
CA GLY A 158 16.98 3.71 3.21
C GLY A 158 16.37 3.40 1.84
N LYS A 159 16.95 3.92 0.75
CA LYS A 159 16.48 3.61 -0.62
C LYS A 159 16.95 2.23 -1.07
N ILE A 160 16.16 1.61 -1.94
CA ILE A 160 16.54 0.36 -2.59
C ILE A 160 17.41 0.65 -3.82
N ARG A 161 18.61 0.06 -3.85
CA ARG A 161 19.48 0.01 -5.03
C ARG A 161 19.31 -1.33 -5.69
N ILE A 162 18.76 -1.34 -6.90
CA ILE A 162 18.48 -2.57 -7.64
C ILE A 162 19.60 -2.80 -8.65
N LYS A 163 20.29 -3.94 -8.55
CA LYS A 163 21.36 -4.34 -9.47
C LYS A 163 20.82 -4.70 -10.85
N ASN A 164 19.75 -5.47 -10.91
CA ASN A 164 19.10 -5.87 -12.15
C ASN A 164 17.58 -5.71 -12.04
N ARG A 165 17.03 -4.73 -12.76
CA ARG A 165 15.61 -4.39 -12.67
C ARG A 165 14.68 -5.50 -13.17
N ARG A 166 15.10 -6.25 -14.19
CA ARG A 166 14.32 -7.35 -14.76
C ARG A 166 14.18 -8.49 -13.75
N ILE A 167 15.32 -8.97 -13.22
CA ILE A 167 15.34 -10.06 -12.23
C ILE A 167 14.55 -9.67 -10.98
N PHE A 168 14.75 -8.44 -10.51
CA PHE A 168 14.02 -7.89 -9.36
C PHE A 168 12.50 -7.89 -9.60
N ASN A 169 12.04 -7.31 -10.71
CA ASN A 169 10.60 -7.23 -11.02
C ASN A 169 9.99 -8.62 -11.20
N ASN A 170 10.66 -9.53 -11.92
CA ASN A 170 10.16 -10.89 -12.17
C ASN A 170 10.06 -11.69 -10.86
N SER A 171 11.11 -11.67 -10.05
CA SER A 171 11.14 -12.37 -8.76
C SER A 171 10.13 -11.78 -7.78
N LEU A 172 10.01 -10.46 -7.71
CA LEU A 172 9.02 -9.79 -6.87
C LEU A 172 7.60 -10.13 -7.32
N LYS A 173 7.35 -10.20 -8.63
CA LYS A 173 6.06 -10.61 -9.20
C LYS A 173 5.67 -12.04 -8.79
N ILE A 174 6.60 -12.98 -8.84
CA ILE A 174 6.38 -14.35 -8.38
C ILE A 174 6.07 -14.38 -6.88
N ILE A 175 6.84 -13.68 -6.05
CA ILE A 175 6.62 -13.63 -4.60
C ILE A 175 5.24 -13.05 -4.27
N VAL A 176 4.86 -11.95 -4.92
CA VAL A 176 3.54 -11.32 -4.72
C VAL A 176 2.42 -12.31 -5.08
N PHE A 177 2.54 -13.00 -6.22
CA PHE A 177 1.54 -13.98 -6.64
C PHE A 177 1.45 -15.15 -5.66
N ASN A 178 2.57 -15.77 -5.27
CA ASN A 178 2.57 -16.92 -4.36
C ASN A 178 2.02 -16.56 -2.98
N VAL A 179 2.32 -15.37 -2.47
CA VAL A 179 1.75 -14.89 -1.20
C VAL A 179 0.24 -14.70 -1.31
N TRP A 180 -0.25 -14.13 -2.42
CA TRP A 180 -1.68 -13.98 -2.66
C TRP A 180 -2.39 -15.33 -2.78
N ALA A 181 -1.85 -16.24 -3.59
CA ALA A 181 -2.36 -17.59 -3.78
C ALA A 181 -2.22 -18.47 -2.52
N LYS A 182 -1.38 -18.04 -1.57
CA LYS A 182 -0.96 -18.81 -0.37
C LYS A 182 -0.33 -20.16 -0.72
N GLU A 183 0.25 -20.27 -1.90
CA GLU A 183 0.83 -21.49 -2.44
C GLU A 183 1.94 -21.12 -3.44
N ASP A 184 2.98 -21.96 -3.56
CA ASP A 184 3.96 -21.87 -4.64
C ASP A 184 3.63 -22.82 -5.80
N PHE A 185 4.37 -22.70 -6.91
CA PHE A 185 4.16 -23.57 -8.08
C PHE A 185 4.48 -25.06 -7.84
N ASN A 186 5.07 -25.40 -6.68
CA ASN A 186 5.33 -26.77 -6.24
C ASN A 186 4.28 -27.25 -5.22
N LYS A 187 3.15 -26.54 -5.11
CA LYS A 187 2.04 -26.83 -4.17
C LYS A 187 2.42 -26.75 -2.69
N ARG A 188 3.45 -25.99 -2.34
CA ARG A 188 3.80 -25.73 -0.94
C ARG A 188 3.03 -24.53 -0.43
N GLU A 189 2.38 -24.67 0.71
CA GLU A 189 1.65 -23.58 1.36
C GLU A 189 2.57 -22.41 1.75
N ILE A 190 2.19 -21.20 1.36
CA ILE A 190 2.87 -19.94 1.64
C ILE A 190 2.01 -19.13 2.61
N ASN A 191 2.24 -19.30 3.91
CA ASN A 191 1.51 -18.56 4.94
C ASN A 191 2.40 -18.27 6.16
N SER A 192 1.82 -17.54 7.12
CA SER A 192 2.56 -17.11 8.31
C SER A 192 3.04 -18.25 9.21
N ARG A 193 2.43 -19.44 9.11
CA ARG A 193 2.79 -20.65 9.86
C ARG A 193 3.91 -21.42 9.16
N THR A 194 3.82 -21.62 7.85
CA THR A 194 4.83 -22.37 7.08
C THR A 194 6.14 -21.60 6.96
N LEU A 195 6.06 -20.28 6.83
CA LEU A 195 7.23 -19.40 6.76
C LEU A 195 7.52 -18.72 8.10
N ASN A 196 7.35 -19.42 9.22
CA ASN A 196 7.64 -18.88 10.56
C ASN A 196 9.14 -18.93 10.93
N LYS A 197 9.90 -19.83 10.30
CA LYS A 197 11.34 -20.02 10.53
C LYS A 197 12.15 -19.40 9.41
N MET A 198 13.31 -18.83 9.77
CA MET A 198 14.23 -18.21 8.81
C MET A 198 14.72 -19.23 7.76
N THR A 199 14.98 -20.47 8.18
CA THR A 199 15.37 -21.58 7.28
C THR A 199 14.30 -21.91 6.24
N ALA A 200 13.02 -21.83 6.61
CA ALA A 200 11.91 -22.07 5.68
C ALA A 200 11.79 -20.95 4.64
N VAL A 201 12.03 -19.70 5.05
CA VAL A 201 12.09 -18.56 4.12
C VAL A 201 13.27 -18.70 3.17
N ASP A 202 14.44 -19.11 3.68
CA ASP A 202 15.63 -19.31 2.85
C ASP A 202 15.44 -20.44 1.83
N ASP A 203 14.82 -21.56 2.22
CA ASP A 203 14.48 -22.65 1.31
C ASP A 203 13.49 -22.21 0.23
N TYR A 204 12.44 -21.48 0.61
CA TYR A 204 11.49 -20.90 -0.35
C TYR A 204 12.20 -20.01 -1.39
N ILE A 205 13.07 -19.10 -0.94
CA ILE A 205 13.80 -18.19 -1.82
C ILE A 205 14.80 -18.92 -2.73
N LYS A 206 15.49 -19.95 -2.22
CA LYS A 206 16.42 -20.74 -3.03
C LYS A 206 15.71 -21.42 -4.20
N ASN A 207 14.54 -21.97 -3.93
CA ASN A 207 13.68 -22.64 -4.91
C ASN A 207 12.89 -21.68 -5.82
N LEU A 208 13.06 -20.35 -5.65
CA LEU A 208 12.46 -19.37 -6.54
C LEU A 208 13.19 -19.38 -7.89
N GLU A 209 12.48 -19.76 -8.94
CA GLU A 209 13.00 -19.78 -10.31
C GLU A 209 12.38 -18.65 -11.14
N GLU A 210 13.21 -17.82 -11.79
CA GLU A 210 12.73 -16.65 -12.56
C GLU A 210 11.76 -17.05 -13.69
N LYS A 211 11.97 -18.22 -14.30
CA LYS A 211 11.10 -18.76 -15.37
C LYS A 211 9.63 -18.92 -14.95
N ASN A 212 9.36 -19.02 -13.64
CA ASN A 212 8.00 -19.11 -13.11
C ASN A 212 7.19 -17.82 -13.30
N VAL A 213 7.81 -16.71 -13.71
CA VAL A 213 7.09 -15.49 -14.09
C VAL A 213 6.09 -15.76 -15.22
N ASN A 214 6.42 -16.67 -16.15
CA ASN A 214 5.52 -17.07 -17.23
C ASN A 214 4.32 -17.87 -16.70
N ASN A 215 4.51 -18.65 -15.63
CA ASN A 215 3.42 -19.37 -14.98
C ASN A 215 2.47 -18.41 -14.27
N VAL A 216 3.00 -17.35 -13.63
CA VAL A 216 2.19 -16.27 -13.06
C VAL A 216 1.33 -15.61 -14.14
N ASP A 217 1.93 -15.26 -15.29
CA ASP A 217 1.20 -14.64 -16.39
C ASP A 217 0.12 -15.55 -16.99
N LYS A 218 0.38 -16.87 -17.00
CA LYS A 218 -0.58 -17.87 -17.46
C LYS A 218 -1.76 -18.02 -16.49
N GLU A 219 -1.48 -18.20 -15.19
CA GLU A 219 -2.53 -18.33 -14.17
C GLU A 219 -3.41 -17.08 -14.07
N ILE A 220 -2.83 -15.89 -14.18
CA ILE A 220 -3.62 -14.66 -14.19
C ILE A 220 -4.56 -14.64 -15.39
N LYS A 221 -4.08 -15.00 -16.59
CA LYS A 221 -4.92 -15.06 -17.79
C LYS A 221 -6.04 -16.10 -17.65
N ASP A 222 -5.73 -17.26 -17.09
CA ASP A 222 -6.71 -18.35 -16.94
C ASP A 222 -7.81 -17.94 -15.94
N ARG A 223 -7.44 -17.35 -14.78
CA ARG A 223 -8.41 -16.83 -13.80
C ARG A 223 -9.21 -15.63 -14.30
N THR A 224 -8.63 -14.77 -15.15
CA THR A 224 -9.36 -13.66 -15.77
C THR A 224 -10.38 -14.15 -16.80
N LYS A 225 -10.16 -15.30 -17.44
CA LYS A 225 -11.11 -15.92 -18.38
C LYS A 225 -12.28 -16.59 -17.69
N GLU A 226 -12.06 -17.26 -16.56
CA GLU A 226 -13.14 -17.85 -15.77
C GLU A 226 -14.11 -16.77 -15.23
N ASP A 227 -13.59 -15.60 -14.85
CA ASP A 227 -14.39 -14.48 -14.32
C ASP A 227 -15.21 -13.73 -15.40
N LEU A 228 -14.89 -13.92 -16.69
CA LEU A 228 -15.64 -13.34 -17.82
C LEU A 228 -16.85 -14.18 -18.26
N PHE A 229 -16.98 -15.41 -17.74
CA PHE A 229 -18.10 -16.32 -18.02
C PHE A 229 -18.82 -16.80 -16.74
N GLY A 230 -18.56 -16.14 -15.61
CA GLY A 230 -19.32 -16.28 -14.37
C GLY A 230 -20.61 -15.45 -14.38
#